data_AF-A0A2V8H065-F1
#
_entry.id   AF-A0A2V8H065-F1
#
_cell.length_a   1.000
_cell.length_b   1.000
_cell.length_c   1.000
_cell.angle_alpha   90.00
_cell.angle_beta   90.00
_cell.angle_gamma   90.00
#
_symmetry.space_group_name_H-M   'P 1'
#
loop_
_entity.id
_entity.type
_entity.pdbx_description
1 polymer ?
#
loop_
_entity_poly.entity_id
_entity_poly.type
_entity_poly.pdbx_seq_one_letter_code
_entity_poly.pdbx_strand_id
1 'polypeptide(L)'
;MTMLDTMRRHKNCYMNTGTTIGASTSDVVATVNGTDIRGVDFQRRYQNQMQAYQQQYGGNINEQLLRQLGIDQQILQQMVDEQAALAEAERQGIRVSDEELAQQIFSIPALQENGRFIGEARYEQLLASQYPPLTKGGFEENLRRSMMVDKLRSALTNWLAVSDADVEREYRTR
;
A
#
# COMPACT_ATOMS: atom_id res chain seq x y z
N MET A 1 -12.78 9.25 35.92
CA MET A 1 -12.12 7.98 35.56
C MET A 1 -12.14 7.90 34.03
N THR A 2 -11.14 8.51 33.39
CA THR A 2 -11.24 8.95 31.99
C THR A 2 -10.87 7.83 31.03
N MET A 3 -11.64 7.69 29.93
CA MET A 3 -11.51 6.69 28.86
C MET A 3 -10.15 6.62 28.13
N LEU A 4 -9.16 7.41 28.56
CA LEU A 4 -7.82 7.48 27.96
C LEU A 4 -6.85 6.40 28.47
N ASP A 5 -7.20 5.65 29.50
CA ASP A 5 -6.27 4.70 30.15
C ASP A 5 -6.34 3.25 29.61
N THR A 6 -7.29 2.96 28.70
CA THR A 6 -7.49 1.59 28.17
C THR A 6 -6.72 1.32 26.88
N MET A 7 -6.14 2.34 26.22
CA MET A 7 -5.43 2.19 24.94
C MET A 7 -3.92 1.88 25.08
N ARG A 8 -3.46 1.50 26.28
CA ARG A 8 -2.04 1.25 26.58
C ARG A 8 -1.71 -0.22 26.84
N ARG A 9 -2.37 -1.16 26.16
CA ARG A 9 -1.95 -2.56 26.10
C ARG A 9 -2.18 -3.08 24.69
N HIS A 10 -1.15 -3.70 24.09
CA HIS A 10 -1.10 -4.31 22.75
C HIS A 10 -0.60 -3.46 21.58
N LYS A 11 0.53 -2.74 21.76
CA LYS A 11 1.39 -2.36 20.64
C LYS A 11 2.77 -2.97 20.81
N ASN A 12 2.90 -4.26 20.49
CA ASN A 12 4.21 -4.86 20.20
C ASN A 12 4.52 -4.59 18.72
N CYS A 13 4.95 -3.37 18.41
CA CYS A 13 5.76 -3.11 17.23
C CYS A 13 7.20 -3.38 17.63
N TYR A 14 7.75 -4.54 17.25
CA TYR A 14 9.18 -4.79 17.38
C TYR A 14 9.87 -4.25 16.14
N MET A 15 10.35 -3.02 16.23
CA MET A 15 11.35 -2.49 15.31
C MET A 15 12.70 -3.09 15.72
N ASN A 16 13.23 -4.03 14.94
CA ASN A 16 14.61 -4.47 15.12
C ASN A 16 15.53 -3.39 14.56
N THR A 17 15.92 -2.43 15.38
CA THR A 17 16.97 -1.44 15.05
C THR A 17 18.34 -2.07 15.19
N GLY A 18 18.61 -3.13 14.41
CA GLY A 18 19.91 -3.77 14.26
C GLY A 18 20.53 -3.35 12.93
N THR A 19 21.51 -2.45 13.00
CA THR A 19 22.37 -2.09 11.86
C THR A 19 23.10 -3.33 11.33
N THR A 20 22.96 -3.68 10.04
CA THR A 20 24.07 -3.83 9.06
C THR A 20 23.62 -4.49 7.74
N ILE A 21 23.83 -3.78 6.63
CA ILE A 21 24.61 -4.20 5.45
C ILE A 21 24.26 -5.58 4.84
N GLY A 22 23.53 -5.57 3.72
CA GLY A 22 23.35 -6.74 2.86
C GLY A 22 22.23 -7.67 3.28
N ALA A 23 20.99 -7.17 3.30
CA ALA A 23 19.83 -8.02 3.52
C ALA A 23 19.76 -9.11 2.44
N SER A 24 19.90 -10.36 2.85
CA SER A 24 19.68 -11.53 2.00
C SER A 24 18.19 -11.61 1.67
N THR A 25 17.79 -12.23 0.55
CA THR A 25 16.39 -12.33 0.11
C THR A 25 15.46 -13.01 1.13
N SER A 26 16.01 -13.68 2.13
CA SER A 26 15.33 -14.32 3.25
C SER A 26 15.10 -13.43 4.48
N ASP A 27 15.73 -12.26 4.56
CA ASP A 27 15.74 -11.47 5.79
C ASP A 27 14.41 -10.73 6.00
N VAL A 28 13.99 -10.62 7.26
CA VAL A 28 12.82 -9.81 7.65
C VAL A 28 13.33 -8.41 8.01
N VAL A 29 12.82 -7.40 7.32
CA VAL A 29 13.24 -6.00 7.52
C VAL A 29 12.32 -5.26 8.50
N ALA A 30 11.08 -5.72 8.69
CA ALA A 30 10.16 -5.24 9.72
C ALA A 30 9.04 -6.26 9.94
N THR A 31 8.35 -6.21 11.09
CA THR A 31 7.15 -7.03 11.36
C THR A 31 6.03 -6.12 11.88
N VAL A 32 4.85 -6.24 11.28
CA VAL A 32 3.67 -5.44 11.62
C VAL A 32 2.51 -6.37 11.95
N ASN A 33 2.04 -6.35 13.20
CA ASN A 33 0.97 -7.23 13.70
C ASN A 33 1.19 -8.73 13.38
N GLY A 34 2.44 -9.19 13.43
CA GLY A 34 2.80 -10.58 13.14
C GLY A 34 2.93 -10.91 11.65
N THR A 35 2.76 -9.94 10.74
CA THR A 35 3.12 -10.10 9.33
C THR A 35 4.49 -9.52 9.05
N ASP A 36 5.35 -10.31 8.44
CA ASP A 36 6.71 -9.91 8.10
C ASP A 36 6.77 -9.15 6.78
N ILE A 37 7.50 -8.04 6.80
CA ILE A 37 7.97 -7.33 5.62
C ILE A 37 9.34 -7.90 5.29
N ARG A 38 9.45 -8.56 4.14
CA ARG A 38 10.66 -9.28 3.74
C ARG A 38 11.60 -8.35 2.96
N GLY A 39 12.90 -8.59 3.08
CA GLY A 39 13.95 -7.85 2.39
C GLY A 39 13.83 -7.91 0.87
N VAL A 40 13.35 -9.03 0.32
CA VAL A 40 13.06 -9.17 -1.11
C VAL A 40 11.97 -8.21 -1.59
N ASP A 41 10.93 -7.98 -0.79
CA ASP A 41 9.84 -7.07 -1.15
C ASP A 41 10.31 -5.62 -1.08
N PHE A 42 11.11 -5.30 -0.05
CA PHE A 42 11.75 -4.00 0.08
C PHE A 42 12.67 -3.70 -1.11
N GLN A 43 13.54 -4.64 -1.47
CA GLN A 43 14.46 -4.48 -2.58
C GLN A 43 13.72 -4.30 -3.91
N ARG A 44 12.63 -5.04 -4.14
CA ARG A 44 11.77 -4.87 -5.32
C ARG A 44 11.15 -3.47 -5.37
N ARG A 45 10.58 -2.98 -4.26
CA ARG A 45 10.01 -1.62 -4.20
C ARG A 45 11.08 -0.54 -4.42
N TYR A 46 12.25 -0.72 -3.83
CA TYR A 46 13.39 0.18 -4.03
C TYR A 46 13.82 0.25 -5.51
N GLN A 47 13.96 -0.89 -6.18
CA GLN A 47 14.30 -0.94 -7.61
C GLN A 47 13.24 -0.28 -8.48
N ASN A 48 11.96 -0.51 -8.21
CA ASN A 48 10.86 0.12 -8.95
C ASN A 48 10.88 1.65 -8.78
N GLN A 49 11.08 2.13 -7.54
CA GLN A 49 11.15 3.56 -7.25
C GLN A 49 12.38 4.21 -7.92
N MET A 50 13.52 3.52 -7.93
CA MET A 50 14.73 3.93 -8.64
C MET A 50 14.47 4.12 -10.13
N GLN A 51 13.83 3.14 -10.78
CA GLN A 51 13.52 3.20 -12.20
C GLN A 51 12.56 4.36 -12.52
N ALA A 52 11.56 4.60 -11.68
CA ALA A 52 10.65 5.74 -11.82
C ALA A 52 11.40 7.09 -11.73
N TYR A 53 12.33 7.22 -10.78
CA TYR A 53 13.19 8.41 -10.67
C TYR A 53 14.08 8.61 -11.89
N GLN A 54 14.69 7.54 -12.40
CA GLN A 54 15.54 7.60 -13.60
C GLN A 54 14.75 8.04 -14.85
N GLN A 55 13.50 7.55 -14.99
CA GLN A 55 12.62 7.95 -16.09
C GLN A 55 12.20 9.42 -16.00
N GLN A 56 11.97 9.93 -14.79
CA GLN A 56 11.50 11.30 -14.57
C GLN A 56 12.61 12.36 -14.67
N TYR A 57 13.79 12.09 -14.09
CA TYR A 57 14.86 13.09 -13.94
C TYR A 57 16.07 12.84 -14.84
N GLY A 58 16.05 11.76 -15.63
CA GLY A 58 17.17 11.32 -16.45
C GLY A 58 18.27 10.61 -15.62
N GLY A 59 19.24 10.01 -16.33
CA GLY A 59 20.30 9.16 -15.75
C GLY A 59 21.30 9.83 -14.78
N ASN A 60 21.04 11.06 -14.35
CA ASN A 60 21.87 11.79 -13.39
C ASN A 60 21.56 11.46 -11.92
N ILE A 61 20.45 10.75 -11.64
CA ILE A 61 20.18 10.22 -10.30
C ILE A 61 20.97 8.93 -10.12
N ASN A 62 21.97 8.98 -9.24
CA ASN A 62 22.73 7.80 -8.82
C ASN A 62 22.21 7.27 -7.48
N GLU A 63 22.55 6.01 -7.18
CA GLU A 63 22.05 5.33 -5.97
C GLU A 63 22.54 6.00 -4.67
N GLN A 64 23.74 6.58 -4.69
CA GLN A 64 24.32 7.25 -3.51
C GLN A 64 23.48 8.48 -3.11
N LEU A 65 23.03 9.26 -4.08
CA LEU A 65 22.18 10.42 -3.83
C LEU A 65 20.84 10.01 -3.21
N LEU A 66 20.18 8.96 -3.71
CA LEU A 66 18.91 8.51 -3.16
C LEU A 66 19.03 7.97 -1.72
N ARG A 67 20.15 7.31 -1.41
CA ARG A 67 20.46 6.93 -0.02
C ARG A 67 20.68 8.17 0.87
N GLN A 68 21.40 9.18 0.39
CA GLN A 68 21.59 10.43 1.12
C GLN A 68 20.27 11.17 1.39
N LEU A 69 19.32 11.06 0.46
CA LEU A 69 17.97 11.61 0.60
C LEU A 69 17.06 10.76 1.51
N GLY A 70 17.52 9.61 2.02
CA GLY A 70 16.75 8.74 2.91
C GLY A 70 15.57 8.04 2.23
N ILE A 71 15.63 7.84 0.91
CA ILE A 71 14.55 7.22 0.13
C ILE A 71 14.30 5.78 0.58
N ASP A 72 15.34 5.06 0.99
CA ASP A 72 15.25 3.73 1.58
C ASP A 72 14.37 3.71 2.83
N GLN A 73 14.59 4.64 3.77
CA GLN A 73 13.79 4.75 4.99
C GLN A 73 12.34 5.13 4.67
N GLN A 74 12.13 6.03 3.71
CA GLN A 74 10.78 6.42 3.28
C GLN A 74 10.02 5.23 2.69
N ILE A 75 10.66 4.40 1.86
CA ILE A 75 10.04 3.19 1.29
C ILE A 75 9.70 2.19 2.40
N LEU A 76 10.62 1.96 3.33
CA LEU A 76 10.35 1.04 4.44
C LEU A 76 9.17 1.54 5.29
N GLN A 77 9.12 2.83 5.60
CA GLN A 77 8.01 3.43 6.33
C GLN A 77 6.69 3.26 5.59
N GLN A 78 6.67 3.52 4.27
CA GLN A 78 5.48 3.30 3.44
C GLN A 78 5.01 1.84 3.47
N MET A 79 5.94 0.87 3.43
CA MET A 79 5.59 -0.56 3.53
C MET A 79 5.01 -0.91 4.90
N VAL A 80 5.57 -0.35 5.97
CA VAL A 80 5.05 -0.51 7.33
C VAL A 80 3.64 0.07 7.45
N ASP A 81 3.43 1.28 6.94
CA ASP A 81 2.13 1.97 6.99
C ASP A 81 1.08 1.23 6.16
N GLU A 82 1.43 0.76 4.97
CA GLU A 82 0.56 -0.06 4.13
C GLU A 82 0.17 -1.37 4.84
N GLN A 83 1.13 -2.07 5.43
CA GLN A 83 0.85 -3.32 6.15
C GLN A 83 -0.01 -3.08 7.41
N ALA A 84 0.21 -1.97 8.12
CA ALA A 84 -0.61 -1.58 9.26
C ALA A 84 -2.05 -1.26 8.83
N ALA A 85 -2.21 -0.54 7.71
CA ALA A 85 -3.52 -0.23 7.15
C ALA A 85 -4.28 -1.48 6.71
N LEU A 86 -3.60 -2.45 6.09
CA LEU A 86 -4.21 -3.72 5.70
C LEU A 86 -4.67 -4.52 6.92
N ALA A 87 -3.83 -4.64 7.95
CA ALA A 87 -4.20 -5.31 9.19
C ALA A 87 -5.41 -4.65 9.87
N GLU A 88 -5.48 -3.32 9.86
CA GLU A 88 -6.63 -2.58 10.39
C GLU A 88 -7.89 -2.78 9.54
N ALA A 89 -7.78 -2.76 8.21
CA ALA A 89 -8.89 -3.03 7.30
C ALA A 89 -9.49 -4.43 7.58
N GLU A 90 -8.65 -5.46 7.70
CA GLU A 90 -9.07 -6.81 8.06
C GLU A 90 -9.76 -6.87 9.42
N ARG A 91 -9.21 -6.19 10.43
CA ARG A 91 -9.78 -6.10 11.78
C ARG A 91 -11.17 -5.47 11.78
N GLN A 92 -11.41 -4.51 10.90
CA GLN A 92 -12.70 -3.83 10.71
C GLN A 92 -13.64 -4.61 9.77
N GLY A 93 -13.24 -5.79 9.29
CA GLY A 93 -14.02 -6.60 8.37
C GLY A 93 -14.10 -6.04 6.95
N ILE A 94 -13.29 -5.03 6.63
CA ILE A 94 -13.20 -4.45 5.28
C ILE A 94 -12.54 -5.46 4.36
N ARG A 95 -13.28 -5.86 3.33
CA ARG A 95 -12.80 -6.76 2.28
C ARG A 95 -13.17 -6.21 0.92
N VAL A 96 -12.52 -6.75 -0.10
CA VAL A 96 -12.83 -6.50 -1.51
C VAL A 96 -13.32 -7.82 -2.08
N SER A 97 -14.50 -7.82 -2.71
CA SER A 97 -15.05 -9.00 -3.38
C SER A 97 -14.42 -9.20 -4.76
N ASP A 98 -14.64 -10.36 -5.37
CA ASP A 98 -14.14 -10.65 -6.72
C ASP A 98 -14.84 -9.78 -7.77
N GLU A 99 -16.12 -9.47 -7.55
CA GLU A 99 -16.89 -8.57 -8.41
C GLU A 99 -16.36 -7.13 -8.35
N GLU A 100 -16.04 -6.63 -7.16
CA GLU A 100 -15.44 -5.30 -6.99
C GLU A 100 -14.07 -5.23 -7.65
N LEU A 101 -13.24 -6.26 -7.47
CA LEU A 101 -11.94 -6.35 -8.13
C LEU A 101 -12.10 -6.35 -9.66
N ALA A 102 -13.02 -7.15 -10.19
CA ALA A 102 -13.28 -7.22 -11.64
C ALA A 102 -13.77 -5.87 -12.18
N GLN A 103 -14.68 -5.18 -11.48
CA GLN A 103 -15.13 -3.84 -11.84
C GLN A 103 -13.97 -2.85 -11.87
N GLN A 104 -13.08 -2.90 -10.87
CA GLN A 104 -11.90 -2.05 -10.84
C GLN A 104 -10.98 -2.34 -12.02
N ILE A 105 -10.70 -3.60 -12.34
CA ILE A 105 -9.87 -4.00 -13.49
C ILE A 105 -10.48 -3.49 -14.80
N PHE A 106 -11.80 -3.66 -14.97
CA PHE A 106 -12.50 -3.17 -16.16
C PHE A 106 -12.53 -1.66 -16.26
N SER A 107 -12.31 -0.92 -15.17
CA SER A 107 -12.22 0.54 -15.20
C SER A 107 -10.84 1.07 -15.65
N ILE A 108 -9.81 0.22 -15.71
CA ILE A 108 -8.43 0.62 -16.03
C ILE A 108 -8.32 0.94 -17.53
N PRO A 109 -8.01 2.20 -17.92
CA PRO A 109 -7.96 2.60 -19.33
C PRO A 109 -6.95 1.80 -20.16
N ALA A 110 -5.80 1.44 -19.57
CA ALA A 110 -4.77 0.63 -20.22
C ALA A 110 -5.24 -0.81 -20.52
N LEU A 111 -6.31 -1.28 -19.88
CA LEU A 111 -6.94 -2.59 -20.10
C LEU A 111 -8.21 -2.48 -20.97
N GLN A 112 -8.43 -1.32 -21.59
CA GLN A 112 -9.55 -1.09 -22.49
C GLN A 112 -9.11 -0.78 -23.92
N GLU A 113 -9.90 -1.22 -24.89
CA GLU A 113 -9.86 -0.82 -26.29
C GLU A 113 -11.29 -0.50 -26.74
N ASN A 114 -11.52 0.73 -27.23
CA ASN A 114 -12.85 1.24 -27.57
C ASN A 114 -13.88 1.12 -26.42
N GLY A 115 -13.43 1.36 -25.18
CA GLY A 115 -14.26 1.29 -23.97
C GLY A 115 -14.66 -0.13 -23.54
N ARG A 116 -14.02 -1.16 -24.11
CA ARG A 116 -14.24 -2.57 -23.76
C ARG A 116 -12.95 -3.22 -23.32
N PHE A 117 -13.03 -4.22 -22.45
CA PHE A 117 -11.85 -4.96 -22.00
C PHE A 117 -11.08 -5.57 -23.18
N ILE A 118 -9.75 -5.47 -23.16
CA ILE A 118 -8.84 -5.94 -24.22
C ILE A 118 -8.80 -7.46 -24.39
N GLY A 119 -9.44 -8.21 -23.48
CA GLY A 119 -9.44 -9.67 -23.46
C GLY A 119 -8.26 -10.24 -22.68
N GLU A 120 -8.45 -11.47 -22.21
CA GLU A 120 -7.53 -12.13 -21.27
C GLU A 120 -6.09 -12.24 -21.81
N ALA A 121 -5.93 -12.67 -23.07
CA ALA A 121 -4.60 -12.85 -23.66
C ALA A 121 -3.80 -11.54 -23.75
N ARG A 122 -4.45 -10.43 -24.11
CA ARG A 122 -3.77 -9.12 -24.19
C ARG A 122 -3.50 -8.54 -22.81
N TYR A 123 -4.38 -8.80 -21.84
CA TYR A 123 -4.17 -8.44 -20.45
C TYR A 123 -2.93 -9.15 -19.87
N GLU A 124 -2.82 -10.46 -20.05
CA GLU A 124 -1.64 -11.22 -19.61
C GLU A 124 -0.36 -10.76 -20.31
N GLN A 125 -0.43 -10.51 -21.62
CA GLN A 125 0.70 -9.96 -22.39
C GLN A 125 1.15 -8.59 -21.87
N LEU A 126 0.20 -7.70 -21.53
CA LEU A 126 0.50 -6.39 -20.98
C LEU A 126 1.20 -6.51 -19.63
N LEU A 127 0.71 -7.38 -18.74
CA LEU A 127 1.34 -7.64 -17.44
C LEU A 127 2.74 -8.25 -17.58
N ALA A 128 2.91 -9.19 -18.51
CA ALA A 128 4.19 -9.82 -18.80
C ALA A 128 5.22 -8.84 -19.40
N SER A 129 4.75 -7.78 -20.08
CA SER A 129 5.62 -6.72 -20.62
C SER A 129 6.14 -5.73 -19.58
N GLN A 130 5.62 -5.78 -18.35
CA GLN A 130 6.12 -4.95 -17.24
C GLN A 130 7.54 -5.38 -16.84
N TYR A 131 8.27 -4.47 -16.19
CA TYR A 131 9.59 -4.76 -15.64
C TYR A 131 9.60 -4.49 -14.13
N PRO A 132 9.69 -5.53 -13.28
CA PRO A 132 9.69 -6.96 -13.61
C PRO A 132 8.32 -7.45 -14.16
N PRO A 133 8.30 -8.57 -14.90
CA PRO A 133 7.05 -9.15 -15.38
C PRO A 133 6.08 -9.46 -14.23
N LEU A 134 4.82 -9.11 -14.41
CA LEU A 134 3.76 -9.38 -13.44
C LEU A 134 2.93 -10.58 -13.89
N THR A 135 2.52 -11.41 -12.93
CA THR A 135 1.48 -12.41 -13.16
C THR A 135 0.11 -11.79 -12.89
N LYS A 136 -0.94 -12.32 -13.53
CA LYS A 136 -2.33 -11.92 -13.28
C LYS A 136 -2.68 -11.95 -11.79
N GLY A 137 -2.47 -13.09 -11.14
CA GLY A 137 -2.77 -13.24 -9.70
C GLY A 137 -1.98 -12.28 -8.82
N GLY A 138 -0.71 -12.01 -9.15
CA GLY A 138 0.10 -11.04 -8.41
C GLY A 138 -0.40 -9.60 -8.58
N PHE A 139 -0.79 -9.22 -9.80
CA PHE A 139 -1.39 -7.92 -10.06
C PHE A 139 -2.73 -7.75 -9.34
N GLU A 140 -3.60 -8.76 -9.42
CA GLU A 140 -4.92 -8.77 -8.80
C GLU A 140 -4.86 -8.67 -7.28
N GLU A 141 -3.95 -9.40 -6.64
CA GLU A 141 -3.72 -9.30 -5.20
C GLU A 141 -3.22 -7.91 -4.79
N ASN A 142 -2.27 -7.34 -5.54
CA ASN A 142 -1.79 -5.98 -5.28
C ASN A 142 -2.91 -4.94 -5.43
N LEU A 143 -3.75 -5.09 -6.45
CA LEU A 143 -4.90 -4.21 -6.68
C LEU A 143 -5.91 -4.35 -5.54
N ARG A 144 -6.21 -5.58 -5.12
CA ARG A 144 -7.10 -5.87 -4.00
C ARG A 144 -6.63 -5.20 -2.70
N ARG A 145 -5.32 -5.31 -2.41
CA ARG A 145 -4.70 -4.64 -1.25
C ARG A 145 -4.83 -3.13 -1.30
N SER A 146 -4.57 -2.51 -2.46
CA SER A 146 -4.78 -1.07 -2.65
C SER A 146 -6.23 -0.68 -2.37
N MET A 147 -7.18 -1.41 -2.94
CA MET A 147 -8.61 -1.17 -2.74
C MET A 147 -9.03 -1.32 -1.28
N MET A 148 -8.46 -2.27 -0.52
CA MET A 148 -8.72 -2.41 0.92
C MET A 148 -8.25 -1.18 1.70
N VAL A 149 -7.05 -0.68 1.41
CA VAL A 149 -6.50 0.53 2.05
C VAL A 149 -7.36 1.75 1.72
N ASP A 150 -7.80 1.90 0.46
CA ASP A 150 -8.65 3.02 0.05
C ASP A 150 -10.04 2.96 0.68
N LYS A 151 -10.63 1.77 0.82
CA LYS A 151 -11.87 1.56 1.56
C LYS A 151 -11.72 1.94 3.04
N LEU A 152 -10.63 1.56 3.68
CA LEU A 152 -10.35 1.97 5.07
C LEU A 152 -10.27 3.49 5.20
N ARG A 153 -9.52 4.16 4.32
CA ARG A 153 -9.41 5.63 4.29
C ARG A 153 -10.77 6.29 4.08
N SER A 154 -11.59 5.74 3.18
CA SER A 154 -12.94 6.24 2.90
C SER A 154 -13.87 6.07 4.11
N ALA A 155 -13.77 4.96 4.83
CA ALA A 155 -14.56 4.75 6.05
C ALA A 155 -14.20 5.76 7.15
N LEU A 156 -12.92 6.06 7.34
CA LEU A 156 -12.44 7.04 8.32
C LEU A 156 -12.88 8.47 7.99
N THR A 157 -12.78 8.85 6.72
CA THR A 157 -13.18 10.21 6.26
C THR A 157 -14.69 10.41 6.32
N ASN A 158 -15.48 9.40 5.98
CA ASN A 158 -16.94 9.45 6.12
C ASN A 158 -17.37 9.61 7.58
N TRP A 159 -16.67 8.98 8.53
CA TRP A 159 -16.98 9.11 9.94
C TRP A 159 -16.70 10.54 10.48
N LEU A 160 -15.59 11.13 10.06
CA LEU A 160 -15.25 12.52 10.40
C LEU A 160 -16.26 13.52 9.82
N ALA A 161 -16.65 13.35 8.56
CA ALA A 161 -17.63 14.22 7.92
C ALA A 161 -19.01 14.20 8.59
N VAL A 162 -19.45 13.03 9.11
CA VAL A 162 -20.68 12.93 9.91
C VAL A 162 -20.53 13.64 11.25
N SER A 163 -19.39 13.51 11.93
CA SER A 163 -19.16 14.17 13.21
C SER A 163 -19.20 15.70 13.10
N ASP A 164 -18.63 16.28 12.04
CA ASP A 164 -18.67 17.72 11.80
C ASP A 164 -20.10 18.21 11.53
N ALA A 165 -20.89 17.44 10.77
CA ALA A 165 -22.29 17.76 10.49
C ALA A 165 -23.19 17.66 11.73
N ASP A 166 -22.90 16.73 12.65
CA ASP A 166 -23.63 16.60 13.92
C ASP A 166 -23.25 17.72 14.91
N VAL A 167 -22.00 18.18 14.93
CA VAL A 167 -21.55 19.34 15.73
C VAL A 167 -22.24 20.64 15.27
N GLU A 168 -22.33 20.87 13.95
CA GLU A 168 -23.03 22.03 13.39
C GLU A 168 -24.54 22.01 13.71
N ARG A 169 -25.16 20.82 13.71
CA ARG A 169 -26.58 20.65 14.04
C ARG A 169 -26.85 20.92 15.53
N GLU A 170 -25.95 20.49 16.41
CA GLU A 170 -26.02 20.78 17.85
C GLU A 170 -25.82 22.29 18.12
N TYR A 171 -24.92 22.96 17.39
CA TYR A 171 -24.70 24.41 17.54
C TYR A 171 -25.92 25.24 17.14
N ARG A 172 -26.67 24.82 16.11
CA ARG A 172 -27.89 25.52 15.66
C ARG A 172 -29.13 25.29 16.52
N THR A 173 -29.08 24.31 17.42
CA THR A 173 -30.22 23.95 18.29
C THR A 173 -30.10 24.62 19.68
N ARG A 174 -29.10 25.47 19.90
CA ARG A 174 -28.89 26.29 21.10
C ARG A 174 -29.01 27.77 20.78
#